data_AF-A0A6I0EPA6-F1
#
_entry.id   AF-A0A6I0EPA6-F1
#
_cell.length_a   1.000
_cell.length_b   1.000
_cell.length_c   1.000
_cell.angle_alpha   90.00
_cell.angle_beta   90.00
_cell.angle_gamma   90.00
#
_symmetry.space_group_name_H-M   'P 1'
#
loop_
_entity.id
_entity.type
_entity.pdbx_description
1 polymer ?
#
loop_
_entity_poly.entity_id
_entity_poly.type
_entity_poly.pdbx_seq_one_letter_code
_entity_poly.pdbx_strand_id
1 'polypeptide(L)'
;MVKRAGLLTLVLYLFLLPVSAVYALEQQSKSVSTSGGSRTVQYIQFHPNESLELRPVFANNKVGQTESLASMAKRTGAVAAINGTFFNAYDQKDLQPMGAVMIDGTFLHLRGGPTSVGIKTDNTLSFASTNDVKIRGGINGSRVWPNNWYAWFMNHEPNSQEEIVVFTTAFRNHNLSFPGFTFIVVTGDTVTAIRKDSATIPANGFVIAYGPPTTYAVSLS
;
A
#
# COMPACT_ATOMS: atom_id res chain seq x y z
N MET A 1 72.73 3.69 31.37
CA MET A 1 72.12 3.00 30.22
C MET A 1 70.61 2.87 30.45
N VAL A 2 69.85 3.65 29.68
CA VAL A 2 68.42 3.61 29.29
C VAL A 2 67.40 2.92 30.21
N LYS A 3 66.58 3.74 30.89
CA LYS A 3 65.26 3.36 31.44
C LYS A 3 64.24 3.30 30.29
N ARG A 4 63.54 2.18 30.11
CA ARG A 4 62.39 2.07 29.19
C ARG A 4 61.10 2.28 29.98
N ALA A 5 60.45 3.42 29.77
CA ALA A 5 59.09 3.67 30.22
C ALA A 5 58.12 3.04 29.22
N GLY A 6 57.32 2.07 29.65
CA GLY A 6 56.23 1.51 28.86
C GLY A 6 55.03 2.45 28.91
N LEU A 7 54.70 3.05 27.77
CA LEU A 7 53.49 3.86 27.60
C LEU A 7 52.30 2.90 27.42
N LEU A 8 51.39 2.85 28.40
CA LEU A 8 50.14 2.08 28.31
C LEU A 8 49.10 2.96 27.58
N THR A 9 48.87 2.70 26.30
CA THR A 9 47.85 3.40 25.51
C THR A 9 46.49 2.77 25.79
N LEU A 10 45.64 3.43 26.58
CA LEU A 10 44.26 3.03 26.81
C LEU A 10 43.40 3.45 25.61
N VAL A 11 43.04 2.49 24.74
CA VAL A 11 42.10 2.73 23.63
C VAL A 11 40.68 2.64 24.19
N LEU A 12 40.05 3.80 24.40
CA LEU A 12 38.65 3.89 24.82
C LEU A 12 37.76 3.61 23.60
N TYR A 13 37.23 2.38 23.50
CA TYR A 13 36.16 2.05 22.55
C TYR A 13 34.87 2.73 23.03
N LEU A 14 34.54 3.88 22.44
CA LEU A 14 33.24 4.51 22.60
C LEU A 14 32.21 3.69 21.81
N PHE A 15 31.52 2.76 22.47
CA PHE A 15 30.34 2.12 21.88
C PHE A 15 29.24 3.18 21.77
N LEU A 16 29.05 3.73 20.57
CA LEU A 16 27.85 4.47 20.21
C LEU A 16 26.69 3.48 20.24
N LEU A 17 26.07 3.31 21.41
CA LEU A 17 24.78 2.64 21.51
C LEU A 17 23.80 3.44 20.64
N PRO A 18 22.95 2.78 19.82
CA PRO A 18 21.91 3.49 19.10
C PRO A 18 21.00 4.13 20.15
N VAL A 19 21.08 5.46 20.26
CA VAL A 19 20.08 6.23 21.01
C VAL A 19 18.80 6.12 20.20
N SER A 20 17.92 5.22 20.59
CA SER A 20 16.54 5.23 20.09
C SER A 20 15.95 6.57 20.49
N ALA A 21 15.52 7.36 19.50
CA ALA A 21 14.77 8.57 19.77
C ALA A 21 13.56 8.20 20.64
N VAL A 22 13.51 8.73 21.86
CA VAL A 22 12.33 8.61 22.72
C VAL A 22 11.35 9.65 22.22
N TYR A 23 10.43 9.23 21.36
CA TYR A 23 9.30 10.06 20.98
C TYR A 23 8.34 10.12 22.16
N ALA A 24 8.00 11.32 22.62
CA ALA A 24 7.03 11.54 23.70
C ALA A 24 5.57 11.35 23.22
N LEU A 25 5.33 10.35 22.37
CA LEU A 25 3.98 9.91 22.05
C LEU A 25 3.50 8.99 23.16
N GLU A 26 2.59 9.52 23.98
CA GLU A 26 1.96 8.76 25.04
C GLU A 26 0.56 8.33 24.63
N GLN A 27 0.20 7.08 24.94
CA GLN A 27 -1.18 6.64 24.86
C GLN A 27 -2.00 7.40 25.91
N GLN A 28 -3.01 8.12 25.46
CA GLN A 28 -3.97 8.79 26.33
C GLN A 28 -5.27 7.99 26.42
N SER A 29 -5.95 8.14 27.55
CA SER A 29 -7.27 7.56 27.77
C SER A 29 -8.20 8.62 28.35
N LYS A 30 -9.40 8.76 27.79
CA LYS A 30 -10.39 9.74 28.23
C LYS A 30 -11.79 9.13 28.26
N SER A 31 -12.48 9.34 29.37
CA SER A 31 -13.92 9.05 29.46
C SER A 31 -14.70 10.18 28.79
N VAL A 32 -15.56 9.83 27.84
CA VAL A 32 -16.38 10.75 27.04
C VAL A 32 -17.85 10.39 27.24
N SER A 33 -18.65 11.38 27.65
CA SER A 33 -20.10 11.23 27.77
C SER A 33 -20.77 11.36 26.41
N THR A 34 -21.65 10.41 26.08
CA THR A 34 -22.48 10.41 24.86
C THR A 34 -23.95 10.24 25.24
N SER A 35 -24.87 10.44 24.29
CA SER A 35 -26.29 10.14 24.50
C SER A 35 -26.57 8.67 24.85
N GLY A 36 -25.66 7.76 24.46
CA GLY A 36 -25.68 6.33 24.81
C GLY A 36 -24.90 5.96 26.08
N GLY A 37 -24.58 6.95 26.92
CA GLY A 37 -23.80 6.79 28.16
C GLY A 37 -22.32 7.10 27.98
N SER A 38 -21.53 6.84 29.04
CA SER A 38 -20.09 7.10 29.03
C SER A 38 -19.33 6.03 28.24
N ARG A 39 -18.29 6.42 27.51
CA ARG A 39 -17.36 5.54 26.78
C ARG A 39 -15.93 5.96 27.06
N THR A 40 -15.04 4.98 27.18
CA THR A 40 -13.59 5.24 27.28
C THR A 40 -12.99 5.24 25.88
N VAL A 41 -12.28 6.31 25.53
CA VAL A 41 -11.56 6.46 24.27
C VAL A 41 -10.06 6.40 24.56
N GLN A 42 -9.36 5.53 23.83
CA GLN A 42 -7.90 5.49 23.80
C GLN A 42 -7.42 6.16 22.53
N TYR A 43 -6.44 7.05 22.63
CA TYR A 43 -5.93 7.79 21.49
C TYR A 43 -4.47 8.19 21.70
N ILE A 44 -3.81 8.52 20.60
CA ILE A 44 -2.49 9.13 20.57
C ILE A 44 -2.64 10.44 19.81
N GLN A 45 -2.03 11.49 20.31
CA GLN A 45 -2.00 12.78 19.66
C GLN A 45 -0.64 12.97 19.01
N PHE A 46 -0.63 13.27 17.72
CA PHE A 46 0.59 13.59 16.98
C PHE A 46 0.35 14.88 16.20
N HIS A 47 1.41 15.64 15.98
CA HIS A 47 1.40 16.77 15.05
C HIS A 47 2.22 16.41 13.80
N PRO A 48 1.72 16.62 12.57
CA PRO A 48 2.46 16.32 11.34
C PRO A 48 3.81 17.04 11.16
N ASN A 49 4.10 18.05 12.00
CA ASN A 49 5.38 18.76 12.00
C ASN A 49 6.41 18.16 12.98
N GLU A 50 6.02 17.16 13.76
CA GLU A 50 6.96 16.37 14.56
C GLU A 50 7.82 15.51 13.65
N SER A 51 8.94 14.99 14.16
CA SER A 51 9.81 14.06 13.43
C SER A 51 9.22 12.65 13.38
N LEU A 52 7.97 12.53 12.93
CA LEU A 52 7.15 11.33 12.88
C LEU A 52 6.36 11.29 11.58
N GLU A 53 6.19 10.08 11.03
CA GLU A 53 5.43 9.85 9.79
C GLU A 53 4.16 9.05 10.08
N LEU A 54 3.01 9.53 9.58
CA LEU A 54 1.82 8.69 9.46
C LEU A 54 1.91 7.90 8.16
N ARG A 55 2.21 6.60 8.26
CA ARG A 55 2.42 5.72 7.11
C ARG A 55 1.43 4.55 7.10
N PRO A 56 0.60 4.39 6.06
CA PRO A 56 -0.14 3.15 5.88
C PRO A 56 0.84 2.03 5.51
N VAL A 57 0.59 0.83 6.02
CA VAL A 57 1.43 -0.36 5.76
C VAL A 57 0.53 -1.55 5.47
N PHE A 58 0.99 -2.44 4.59
CA PHE A 58 0.33 -3.72 4.37
C PHE A 58 0.92 -4.80 5.27
N ALA A 59 0.07 -5.74 5.68
CA ALA A 59 0.50 -7.00 6.25
C ALA A 59 1.52 -7.68 5.33
N ASN A 60 2.64 -8.13 5.90
CA ASN A 60 3.75 -8.77 5.17
C ASN A 60 4.21 -8.01 3.90
N ASN A 61 4.02 -6.69 3.85
CA ASN A 61 4.35 -5.82 2.72
C ASN A 61 3.63 -6.16 1.40
N LYS A 62 2.48 -6.84 1.44
CA LYS A 62 1.75 -7.27 0.25
C LYS A 62 0.25 -7.04 0.38
N VAL A 63 -0.38 -6.65 -0.73
CA VAL A 63 -1.83 -6.50 -0.82
C VAL A 63 -2.50 -7.88 -0.79
N GLY A 64 -3.48 -8.04 0.11
CA GLY A 64 -4.22 -9.28 0.30
C GLY A 64 -3.53 -10.30 1.19
N GLN A 65 -2.67 -9.86 2.12
CA GLN A 65 -2.16 -10.70 3.21
C GLN A 65 -2.68 -10.20 4.56
N THR A 66 -2.52 -11.02 5.59
CA THR A 66 -2.86 -10.68 6.98
C THR A 66 -1.66 -10.86 7.90
N GLU A 67 -1.58 -10.00 8.91
CA GLU A 67 -0.52 -9.95 9.92
C GLU A 67 -1.14 -9.32 11.18
N SER A 68 -0.69 -9.72 12.38
CA SER A 68 -1.16 -9.05 13.59
C SER A 68 -0.66 -7.60 13.63
N LEU A 69 -1.49 -6.68 14.14
CA LEU A 69 -1.10 -5.26 14.25
C LEU A 69 0.21 -5.07 15.01
N ALA A 70 0.42 -5.84 16.08
CA ALA A 70 1.66 -5.82 16.87
C ALA A 70 2.88 -6.28 16.06
N SER A 71 2.74 -7.32 15.22
CA SER A 71 3.82 -7.76 14.32
C SER A 71 4.13 -6.70 13.27
N MET A 72 3.10 -6.11 12.65
CA MET A 72 3.29 -5.02 11.68
C MET A 72 4.06 -3.85 12.32
N ALA A 73 3.62 -3.39 13.49
CA ALA A 73 4.25 -2.28 14.21
C ALA A 73 5.72 -2.59 14.54
N LYS A 74 6.00 -3.81 15.04
CA LYS A 74 7.36 -4.25 15.34
C LYS A 74 8.24 -4.28 14.09
N ARG A 75 7.74 -4.84 12.99
CA ARG A 75 8.48 -4.98 11.73
C ARG A 75 8.83 -3.62 11.11
N THR A 76 7.97 -2.63 11.26
CA THR A 76 8.19 -1.29 10.69
C THR A 76 8.83 -0.31 11.66
N GLY A 77 9.08 -0.72 12.91
CA GLY A 77 9.59 0.18 13.95
C GLY A 77 8.60 1.27 14.33
N ALA A 78 7.29 1.04 14.12
CA ALA A 78 6.26 2.01 14.46
C ALA A 78 6.18 2.20 15.97
N VAL A 79 6.19 3.46 16.40
CA VAL A 79 6.00 3.86 17.80
C VAL A 79 4.55 3.66 18.26
N ALA A 80 3.62 3.65 17.31
CA ALA A 80 2.20 3.40 17.51
C ALA A 80 1.58 2.89 16.22
N ALA A 81 0.51 2.08 16.33
CA ALA A 81 -0.23 1.61 15.17
C ALA A 81 -1.71 1.43 15.50
N ILE A 82 -2.56 1.67 14.50
CA ILE A 82 -3.99 1.36 14.52
C ILE A 82 -4.35 0.58 13.25
N ASN A 83 -5.47 -0.14 13.26
CA ASN A 83 -5.98 -0.74 12.04
C ASN A 83 -6.41 0.35 11.05
N GLY A 84 -6.16 0.10 9.75
CA GLY A 84 -6.50 1.00 8.66
C GLY A 84 -7.88 0.72 8.07
N THR A 85 -7.95 0.70 6.73
CA THR A 85 -9.19 0.43 6.00
C THR A 85 -9.80 -0.95 6.31
N PHE A 86 -11.09 -1.11 6.01
CA PHE A 86 -11.74 -2.41 6.04
C PHE A 86 -11.02 -3.40 5.11
N PHE A 87 -11.03 -4.66 5.47
CA PHE A 87 -10.48 -5.74 4.65
C PHE A 87 -11.28 -7.02 4.89
N ASN A 88 -11.26 -7.92 3.91
CA ASN A 88 -11.96 -9.19 3.98
C ASN A 88 -11.18 -10.18 4.88
N ALA A 89 -11.27 -10.01 6.20
CA ALA A 89 -10.44 -10.74 7.17
C ALA A 89 -10.73 -12.25 7.27
N TYR A 90 -11.90 -12.68 6.80
CA TYR A 90 -12.42 -14.04 7.03
C TYR A 90 -12.64 -14.83 5.75
N ASP A 91 -12.38 -14.23 4.58
CA ASP A 91 -12.35 -14.96 3.33
C ASP A 91 -10.89 -15.34 3.04
N GLN A 92 -10.55 -16.61 3.29
CA GLN A 92 -9.18 -17.10 3.05
C GLN A 92 -8.74 -16.95 1.59
N LYS A 93 -9.68 -16.77 0.65
CA LYS A 93 -9.40 -16.56 -0.76
C LYS A 93 -9.26 -15.07 -1.10
N ASP A 94 -9.94 -14.21 -0.36
CA ASP A 94 -9.93 -12.76 -0.54
C ASP A 94 -9.61 -12.05 0.77
N LEU A 95 -8.34 -11.72 1.01
CA LEU A 95 -7.89 -10.99 2.20
C LEU A 95 -7.66 -9.50 1.94
N GLN A 96 -8.35 -8.94 0.95
CA GLN A 96 -7.96 -7.66 0.35
C GLN A 96 -8.50 -6.44 1.10
N PRO A 97 -7.78 -5.31 1.04
CA PRO A 97 -8.32 -4.02 1.47
C PRO A 97 -9.54 -3.63 0.64
N MET A 98 -10.51 -2.96 1.27
CA MET A 98 -11.73 -2.46 0.64
C MET A 98 -11.66 -0.97 0.27
N GLY A 99 -10.73 -0.23 0.88
CA GLY A 99 -10.44 1.17 0.55
C GLY A 99 -9.14 1.34 -0.23
N ALA A 100 -8.93 2.50 -0.83
CA ALA A 100 -7.67 2.83 -1.50
C ALA A 100 -6.51 3.00 -0.50
N VAL A 101 -5.30 2.59 -0.92
CA VAL A 101 -4.07 2.78 -0.14
C VAL A 101 -2.98 3.37 -1.05
N MET A 102 -2.50 4.54 -0.65
CA MET A 102 -1.40 5.24 -1.29
C MET A 102 -0.23 5.33 -0.31
N ILE A 103 0.96 5.00 -0.79
CA ILE A 103 2.22 5.12 -0.05
C ILE A 103 3.20 5.88 -0.95
N ASP A 104 3.87 6.90 -0.41
CA ASP A 104 4.87 7.71 -1.14
C ASP A 104 4.35 8.24 -2.49
N GLY A 105 3.11 8.75 -2.51
CA GLY A 105 2.46 9.27 -3.71
C GLY A 105 2.02 8.22 -4.73
N THR A 106 2.22 6.93 -4.45
CA THR A 106 1.89 5.81 -5.34
C THR A 106 0.71 5.01 -4.81
N PHE A 107 -0.35 4.86 -5.60
CA PHE A 107 -1.41 3.91 -5.28
C PHE A 107 -0.84 2.49 -5.35
N LEU A 108 -0.92 1.75 -4.26
CA LEU A 108 -0.53 0.34 -4.21
C LEU A 108 -1.74 -0.58 -4.17
N HIS A 109 -2.91 -0.04 -3.80
CA HIS A 109 -4.21 -0.70 -3.95
C HIS A 109 -5.28 0.36 -4.22
N LEU A 110 -6.19 0.07 -5.13
CA LEU A 110 -7.32 0.94 -5.43
C LEU A 110 -8.57 0.10 -5.69
N ARG A 111 -9.54 0.19 -4.79
CA ARG A 111 -10.96 -0.16 -5.02
C ARG A 111 -11.86 1.08 -5.08
N GLY A 112 -11.40 2.19 -4.52
CA GLY A 112 -12.19 3.39 -4.24
C GLY A 112 -12.62 3.43 -2.78
N GLY A 113 -13.61 4.28 -2.46
CA GLY A 113 -14.11 4.44 -1.09
C GLY A 113 -14.60 5.87 -0.81
N PRO A 114 -15.63 6.02 0.03
CA PRO A 114 -16.30 7.31 0.26
C PRO A 114 -15.41 8.32 0.97
N THR A 115 -14.50 7.85 1.83
CA THR A 115 -13.58 8.70 2.60
C THR A 115 -12.22 8.03 2.74
N SER A 116 -11.18 8.81 2.52
CA SER A 116 -9.79 8.50 2.82
C SER A 116 -9.22 9.60 3.70
N VAL A 117 -8.14 9.29 4.40
CA VAL A 117 -7.34 10.22 5.19
C VAL A 117 -5.90 10.14 4.73
N GLY A 118 -5.22 11.27 4.63
CA GLY A 118 -3.81 11.33 4.27
C GLY A 118 -3.14 12.61 4.74
N ILE A 119 -1.82 12.58 4.81
CA ILE A 119 -0.98 13.76 5.02
C ILE A 119 -0.40 14.16 3.66
N LYS A 120 -0.61 15.42 3.27
CA LYS A 120 -0.05 15.97 2.03
C LYS A 120 1.44 16.30 2.21
N THR A 121 2.14 16.56 1.11
CA THR A 121 3.56 16.95 1.10
C THR A 121 3.86 18.25 1.83
N ASP A 122 2.84 19.08 2.11
CA ASP A 122 2.90 20.30 2.91
C ASP A 122 2.58 20.06 4.40
N ASN A 123 2.62 18.81 4.86
CA ASN A 123 2.27 18.34 6.22
C ASN A 123 0.82 18.61 6.66
N THR A 124 -0.08 18.97 5.75
CA THR A 124 -1.49 19.17 6.13
C THR A 124 -2.32 17.90 6.01
N LEU A 125 -3.21 17.69 6.99
CA LEU A 125 -4.18 16.61 6.99
C LEU A 125 -5.25 16.84 5.94
N SER A 126 -5.61 15.80 5.19
CA SER A 126 -6.65 15.85 4.17
C SER A 126 -7.62 14.68 4.33
N PHE A 127 -8.90 14.98 4.13
CA PHE A 127 -9.96 13.98 3.97
C PHE A 127 -10.58 14.16 2.59
N ALA A 128 -10.65 13.08 1.83
CA ALA A 128 -11.19 13.10 0.46
C ALA A 128 -11.80 11.76 0.08
N SER A 129 -12.78 11.78 -0.83
CA SER A 129 -13.25 10.57 -1.49
C SER A 129 -12.22 10.04 -2.48
N THR A 130 -12.19 8.73 -2.68
CA THR A 130 -11.35 8.08 -3.71
C THR A 130 -12.17 7.48 -4.85
N ASN A 131 -13.50 7.69 -4.87
CA ASN A 131 -14.38 7.20 -5.93
C ASN A 131 -14.10 7.83 -7.30
N ASP A 132 -13.56 9.05 -7.30
CA ASP A 132 -13.24 9.80 -8.53
C ASP A 132 -11.83 9.52 -9.06
N VAL A 133 -11.01 8.76 -8.33
CA VAL A 133 -9.70 8.33 -8.83
C VAL A 133 -9.91 7.40 -10.03
N LYS A 134 -9.26 7.71 -11.15
CA LYS A 134 -9.35 6.93 -12.40
C LYS A 134 -7.96 6.44 -12.80
N ILE A 135 -7.87 5.16 -13.16
CA ILE A 135 -6.69 4.60 -13.83
C ILE A 135 -6.93 4.72 -15.33
N ARG A 136 -6.06 5.47 -16.02
CA ARG A 136 -6.13 5.70 -17.46
C ARG A 136 -4.75 5.56 -18.06
N GLY A 137 -4.68 5.00 -19.26
CA GLY A 137 -3.44 4.93 -20.02
C GLY A 137 -3.68 5.05 -21.52
N GLY A 138 -2.59 4.93 -22.26
CA GLY A 138 -2.58 4.99 -23.71
C GLY A 138 -1.55 4.05 -24.30
N ILE A 139 -1.67 3.78 -25.59
CA ILE A 139 -0.68 3.04 -26.39
C ILE A 139 -0.13 3.95 -27.49
N ASN A 140 1.08 3.65 -27.97
CA ASN A 140 1.74 4.39 -29.06
C ASN A 140 1.81 5.92 -28.82
N GLY A 141 2.01 6.33 -27.57
CA GLY A 141 2.08 7.74 -27.19
C GLY A 141 0.74 8.50 -27.24
N SER A 142 -0.38 7.85 -27.53
CA SER A 142 -1.69 8.47 -27.62
C SER A 142 -2.64 8.00 -26.52
N ARG A 143 -3.35 8.96 -25.90
CA ARG A 143 -4.44 8.70 -24.93
C ARG A 143 -5.82 9.05 -25.49
N VAL A 144 -5.91 9.18 -26.81
CA VAL A 144 -7.14 9.44 -27.54
C VAL A 144 -7.61 8.14 -28.17
N TRP A 145 -8.93 7.95 -28.27
CA TRP A 145 -9.52 6.82 -28.97
C TRP A 145 -8.94 6.67 -30.38
N PRO A 146 -8.62 5.44 -30.85
CA PRO A 146 -8.83 4.14 -30.19
C PRO A 146 -7.67 3.69 -29.26
N ASN A 147 -6.68 4.54 -29.03
CA ASN A 147 -5.43 4.19 -28.35
C ASN A 147 -5.49 4.34 -26.82
N ASN A 148 -6.65 4.68 -26.25
CA ASN A 148 -6.81 4.86 -24.82
C ASN A 148 -7.38 3.62 -24.13
N TRP A 149 -7.00 3.41 -22.88
CA TRP A 149 -7.55 2.36 -22.03
C TRP A 149 -7.74 2.87 -20.61
N TYR A 150 -8.51 2.13 -19.83
CA TYR A 150 -8.77 2.44 -18.43
C TYR A 150 -8.88 1.16 -17.60
N ALA A 151 -8.69 1.29 -16.30
CA ALA A 151 -8.94 0.22 -15.34
C ALA A 151 -9.78 0.76 -14.18
N TRP A 152 -10.57 -0.11 -13.57
CA TRP A 152 -11.41 0.24 -12.43
C TRP A 152 -10.60 0.16 -11.15
N PHE A 153 -9.77 -0.88 -11.02
CA PHE A 153 -9.09 -1.20 -9.78
C PHE A 153 -7.59 -1.45 -9.99
N MET A 154 -6.85 -1.39 -8.88
CA MET A 154 -5.44 -1.75 -8.82
C MET A 154 -5.20 -2.73 -7.68
N ASN A 155 -4.49 -3.82 -7.98
CA ASN A 155 -4.16 -4.90 -7.04
C ASN A 155 -5.38 -5.41 -6.26
N HIS A 156 -6.54 -5.38 -6.90
CA HIS A 156 -7.80 -5.89 -6.36
C HIS A 156 -8.26 -7.07 -7.23
N GLU A 157 -8.35 -8.24 -6.65
CA GLU A 157 -8.85 -9.44 -7.29
C GLU A 157 -10.28 -9.20 -7.75
N PRO A 158 -10.57 -9.47 -9.03
CA PRO A 158 -11.88 -9.20 -9.57
C PRO A 158 -12.93 -10.16 -9.01
N ASN A 159 -14.12 -9.65 -8.71
CA ASN A 159 -15.26 -10.46 -8.29
C ASN A 159 -16.28 -10.69 -9.43
N SER A 160 -16.08 -10.04 -10.58
CA SER A 160 -16.90 -10.22 -11.77
C SER A 160 -16.07 -10.16 -13.06
N GLN A 161 -16.60 -10.77 -14.13
CA GLN A 161 -15.99 -10.82 -15.46
C GLN A 161 -16.05 -9.48 -16.22
N GLU A 162 -16.60 -8.42 -15.62
CA GLU A 162 -16.70 -7.09 -16.24
C GLU A 162 -15.53 -6.18 -15.82
N GLU A 163 -14.79 -6.57 -14.79
CA GLU A 163 -13.76 -5.73 -14.20
C GLU A 163 -12.49 -5.66 -15.05
N ILE A 164 -11.87 -4.47 -15.02
CA ILE A 164 -10.54 -4.22 -15.57
C ILE A 164 -9.63 -3.81 -14.43
N VAL A 165 -8.58 -4.59 -14.17
CA VAL A 165 -7.70 -4.41 -13.01
C VAL A 165 -6.25 -4.35 -13.45
N VAL A 166 -5.50 -3.39 -12.89
CA VAL A 166 -4.04 -3.36 -12.99
C VAL A 166 -3.41 -4.12 -11.82
N PHE A 167 -2.53 -5.06 -12.12
CA PHE A 167 -1.75 -5.80 -11.14
C PHE A 167 -0.26 -5.42 -11.23
N THR A 168 0.32 -5.10 -10.08
CA THR A 168 1.73 -4.77 -9.90
C THR A 168 2.35 -5.71 -8.86
N THR A 169 3.66 -5.62 -8.67
CA THR A 169 4.39 -6.42 -7.68
C THR A 169 3.96 -6.15 -6.23
N ALA A 170 3.10 -5.17 -5.94
CA ALA A 170 2.49 -5.00 -4.63
C ALA A 170 1.42 -6.06 -4.30
N PHE A 171 0.85 -6.74 -5.31
CA PHE A 171 -0.12 -7.82 -5.10
C PHE A 171 0.54 -9.07 -4.48
N ARG A 172 -0.19 -9.79 -3.61
CA ARG A 172 0.32 -10.99 -2.90
C ARG A 172 0.85 -12.08 -3.83
N ASN A 173 0.18 -12.31 -4.96
CA ASN A 173 0.47 -13.42 -5.86
C ASN A 173 1.02 -12.90 -7.18
N HIS A 174 2.27 -13.23 -7.49
CA HIS A 174 2.89 -12.83 -8.76
C HIS A 174 2.33 -13.63 -9.94
N ASN A 175 1.80 -14.83 -9.71
CA ASN A 175 1.11 -15.62 -10.73
C ASN A 175 -0.39 -15.41 -10.57
N LEU A 176 -1.00 -14.76 -11.56
CA LEU A 176 -2.42 -14.50 -11.65
C LEU A 176 -3.09 -15.65 -12.39
N SER A 177 -4.28 -16.03 -11.92
CA SER A 177 -5.09 -17.08 -12.54
C SER A 177 -6.57 -16.73 -12.36
N PHE A 178 -7.15 -16.09 -13.37
CA PHE A 178 -8.56 -15.70 -13.41
C PHE A 178 -9.18 -16.27 -14.70
N PRO A 179 -9.81 -17.45 -14.65
CA PRO A 179 -10.41 -18.06 -15.83
C PRO A 179 -11.39 -17.12 -16.53
N GLY A 180 -11.34 -17.05 -17.86
CA GLY A 180 -12.12 -16.15 -18.70
C GLY A 180 -11.47 -14.79 -18.96
N PHE A 181 -10.47 -14.38 -18.17
CA PHE A 181 -9.79 -13.10 -18.35
C PHE A 181 -8.75 -13.14 -19.46
N THR A 182 -8.53 -11.97 -20.06
CA THR A 182 -7.38 -11.67 -20.90
C THR A 182 -6.39 -10.81 -20.12
N PHE A 183 -5.10 -11.09 -20.27
CA PHE A 183 -4.02 -10.42 -19.57
C PHE A 183 -3.07 -9.76 -20.57
N ILE A 184 -2.89 -8.45 -20.45
CA ILE A 184 -1.88 -7.68 -21.17
C ILE A 184 -0.67 -7.53 -20.25
N VAL A 185 0.44 -8.17 -20.61
CA VAL A 185 1.69 -8.12 -19.82
C VAL A 185 2.57 -7.01 -20.35
N VAL A 186 2.84 -6.02 -19.51
CA VAL A 186 3.68 -4.86 -19.83
C VAL A 186 4.98 -4.97 -19.06
N THR A 187 6.11 -4.96 -19.77
CA THR A 187 7.46 -4.96 -19.19
C THR A 187 8.15 -3.67 -19.63
N GLY A 188 8.57 -2.84 -18.66
CA GLY A 188 8.99 -1.47 -18.95
C GLY A 188 7.83 -0.66 -19.53
N ASP A 189 7.99 -0.18 -20.76
CA ASP A 189 7.01 0.57 -21.54
C ASP A 189 6.37 -0.24 -22.68
N THR A 190 6.68 -1.54 -22.77
CA THR A 190 6.34 -2.38 -23.93
C THR A 190 5.37 -3.49 -23.55
N VAL A 191 4.33 -3.70 -24.35
CA VAL A 191 3.48 -4.89 -24.28
C VAL A 191 4.29 -6.08 -24.77
N THR A 192 4.54 -7.04 -23.89
CA THR A 192 5.39 -8.22 -24.17
C THR A 192 4.59 -9.49 -24.39
N ALA A 193 3.36 -9.55 -23.89
CA ALA A 193 2.48 -10.69 -24.11
C ALA A 193 1.00 -10.31 -23.94
N ILE A 194 0.16 -11.04 -24.67
CA ILE A 194 -1.26 -11.18 -24.41
C ILE A 194 -1.51 -12.65 -24.05
N ARG A 195 -2.21 -12.90 -22.95
CA ARG A 195 -2.47 -14.25 -22.42
C ARG A 195 -3.95 -14.41 -22.05
N LYS A 196 -4.40 -15.67 -22.02
CA LYS A 196 -5.72 -16.06 -21.53
C LYS A 196 -5.58 -16.79 -20.21
N ASP A 197 -6.55 -16.60 -19.32
CA ASP A 197 -6.77 -17.28 -18.04
C ASP A 197 -5.68 -17.06 -16.97
N SER A 198 -4.43 -16.84 -17.34
CA SER A 198 -3.33 -16.61 -16.41
C SER A 198 -2.22 -15.73 -16.99
N ALA A 199 -1.47 -15.09 -16.10
CA ALA A 199 -0.25 -14.36 -16.42
C ALA A 199 0.64 -14.21 -15.17
N THR A 200 1.93 -13.95 -15.39
CA THR A 200 2.86 -13.59 -14.31
C THR A 200 3.11 -12.08 -14.35
N ILE A 201 3.09 -11.44 -13.19
CA ILE A 201 3.44 -10.03 -13.02
C ILE A 201 4.96 -9.87 -13.22
N PRO A 202 5.42 -9.08 -14.21
CA PRO A 202 6.84 -8.86 -14.42
C PRO A 202 7.43 -7.98 -13.31
N ALA A 203 8.70 -8.21 -12.96
CA ALA A 203 9.37 -7.48 -11.87
C ALA A 203 9.48 -5.98 -12.14
N ASN A 204 9.67 -5.60 -13.41
CA ASN A 204 9.79 -4.22 -13.89
C ASN A 204 8.59 -3.84 -14.77
N GLY A 205 7.37 -4.17 -14.32
CA GLY A 205 6.17 -3.81 -15.07
C GLY A 205 4.88 -4.15 -14.34
N PHE A 206 3.83 -4.38 -15.11
CA PHE A 206 2.49 -4.63 -14.61
C PHE A 206 1.68 -5.49 -15.58
N VAL A 207 0.54 -5.96 -15.12
CA VAL A 207 -0.42 -6.71 -15.93
C VAL A 207 -1.77 -6.01 -15.90
N ILE A 208 -2.39 -5.81 -17.06
CA ILE A 208 -3.80 -5.41 -17.14
C ILE A 208 -4.62 -6.67 -17.36
N ALA A 209 -5.48 -7.02 -16.41
CA ALA A 209 -6.43 -8.11 -16.54
C ALA A 209 -7.81 -7.53 -16.86
N TYR A 210 -8.48 -8.04 -17.89
CA TYR A 210 -9.86 -7.69 -18.20
C TYR A 210 -10.64 -8.93 -18.61
N GLY A 211 -11.88 -9.04 -18.13
CA GLY A 211 -12.76 -10.14 -18.52
C GLY A 211 -13.32 -9.96 -19.94
N PRO A 212 -14.12 -10.93 -20.43
CA PRO A 212 -14.70 -10.88 -21.76
C PRO A 212 -15.58 -9.63 -21.93
N PRO A 213 -15.51 -8.95 -23.09
CA PRO A 213 -16.32 -7.78 -23.34
C PRO A 213 -17.81 -8.12 -23.26
N THR A 214 -18.54 -7.47 -22.33
CA THR A 214 -20.00 -7.39 -22.40
C THR A 214 -20.37 -6.31 -23.42
N THR A 215 -20.39 -6.68 -24.70
CA THR A 215 -20.89 -5.88 -25.84
C THR A 215 -20.23 -4.50 -26.09
N TYR A 216 -19.35 -3.98 -25.23
CA TYR A 216 -18.79 -2.62 -25.32
C TYR A 216 -17.36 -2.45 -24.73
N ALA A 217 -16.43 -3.38 -24.95
CA ALA A 217 -15.03 -3.14 -24.60
C ALA A 217 -14.07 -3.40 -25.78
N VAL A 218 -13.22 -2.40 -25.99
CA VAL A 218 -12.30 -2.17 -27.11
C VAL A 218 -11.34 -3.35 -27.32
N SER A 219 -11.23 -3.78 -28.57
CA SER A 219 -10.15 -4.64 -29.06
C SER A 219 -8.83 -3.88 -28.99
N LEU A 220 -7.96 -4.24 -28.05
CA LEU A 220 -6.53 -3.97 -28.18
C LEU A 220 -5.96 -5.02 -29.12
N SER A 221 -6.01 -4.74 -30.43
CA SER A 221 -5.30 -5.49 -31.48
C SER A 221 -3.93 -4.88 -31.72
#